data_AF-A0A260YWV9-F1
#
_entry.id   AF-A0A260YWV9-F1
#
_cell.length_a   1.000
_cell.length_b   1.000
_cell.length_c   1.000
_cell.angle_alpha   90.00
_cell.angle_beta   90.00
_cell.angle_gamma   90.00
#
_symmetry.space_group_name_H-M   'P 1'
#
loop_
_entity.id
_entity.type
_entity.pdbx_description
1 polymer ?
#
loop_
_entity_poly.entity_id
_entity_poly.type
_entity_poly.pdbx_seq_one_letter_code
_entity_poly.pdbx_strand_id
1 'polypeptide(L)'
;MPSATSQKKTSADIPSCRQKEIKEIKKMKAELKKVKAKLATEKSKGRKAKKEHKETVRVLKDEKESIDLIRNKELTEALEKGLNKKPWKECEMCFLEFEYDGDRIPKVLKCGHTFCWGCIQKLAKTKYIRCPNDG
;
A
#
# COMPACT_ATOMS: atom_id res chain seq x y z
N MET A 1 41.35 -62.60 13.60
CA MET A 1 40.67 -61.58 12.76
C MET A 1 40.69 -60.26 13.53
N PRO A 2 41.53 -59.27 13.17
CA PRO A 2 41.60 -58.01 13.90
C PRO A 2 40.69 -56.94 13.28
N SER A 3 39.97 -56.25 14.16
CA SER A 3 39.02 -55.17 13.88
C SER A 3 39.70 -53.91 13.34
N ALA A 4 39.10 -53.30 12.31
CA ALA A 4 39.54 -52.02 11.76
C ALA A 4 39.06 -50.85 12.63
N THR A 5 39.98 -50.21 13.34
CA THR A 5 39.73 -48.99 14.12
C THR A 5 39.79 -47.77 13.20
N SER A 6 38.64 -47.14 12.97
CA SER A 6 38.53 -45.89 12.20
C SER A 6 39.12 -44.71 13.00
N GLN A 7 40.28 -44.22 12.58
CA GLN A 7 40.98 -43.10 13.21
C GLN A 7 40.24 -41.79 12.93
N LYS A 8 39.61 -41.22 13.97
CA LYS A 8 39.15 -39.82 13.97
C LYS A 8 40.36 -38.90 13.93
N LYS A 9 40.60 -38.24 12.80
CA LYS A 9 41.60 -37.16 12.69
C LYS A 9 41.21 -36.01 13.62
N THR A 10 42.12 -35.64 14.52
CA THR A 10 41.98 -34.51 15.44
C THR A 10 42.43 -33.21 14.78
N SER A 11 42.11 -32.09 15.42
CA SER A 11 42.22 -30.70 14.93
C SER A 11 43.63 -30.20 14.54
N ALA A 12 44.68 -31.03 14.63
CA ALA A 12 46.08 -30.59 14.48
C ALA A 12 46.63 -30.63 13.03
N ASP A 13 45.97 -31.34 12.09
CA ASP A 13 46.46 -31.55 10.72
C ASP A 13 45.78 -30.65 9.64
N ILE A 14 45.51 -29.38 9.96
CA ILE A 14 44.82 -28.45 9.03
C ILE A 14 45.80 -27.35 8.58
N PRO A 15 46.13 -27.24 7.26
CA PRO A 15 47.00 -26.19 6.73
C PRO A 15 46.52 -24.79 7.11
N SER A 16 47.43 -23.91 7.53
CA SER A 16 47.21 -22.51 7.96
C SER A 16 46.26 -21.71 7.03
N CYS A 17 46.28 -21.98 5.72
CA CYS A 17 45.39 -21.36 4.73
C CYS A 17 43.90 -21.64 5.00
N ARG A 18 43.54 -22.88 5.37
CA ARG A 18 42.15 -23.30 5.64
C ARG A 18 41.60 -22.74 6.94
N GLN A 19 42.46 -22.38 7.90
CA GLN A 19 42.04 -21.81 9.18
C GLN A 19 41.50 -20.38 9.01
N LYS A 20 42.00 -19.61 8.03
CA LYS A 20 41.50 -18.27 7.68
C LYS A 20 40.11 -18.35 7.05
N GLU A 21 39.91 -19.27 6.11
CA GLU A 21 38.61 -19.52 5.47
C GLU A 21 37.54 -19.94 6.48
N ILE A 22 37.88 -20.80 7.46
CA ILE A 22 36.95 -21.20 8.52
C ILE A 22 36.54 -20.00 9.40
N LYS A 23 37.44 -19.04 9.67
CA LYS A 23 37.12 -17.81 10.42
C LYS A 23 36.18 -16.90 9.63
N GLU A 24 36.45 -16.70 8.34
CA GLU A 24 35.59 -15.92 7.44
C GLU A 24 34.19 -16.53 7.33
N ILE A 25 34.08 -17.86 7.15
CA ILE A 25 32.80 -18.57 7.11
C ILE A 25 32.02 -18.41 8.42
N LYS A 26 32.70 -18.46 9.58
CA LYS A 26 32.06 -18.22 10.89
C LYS A 26 31.53 -16.79 11.00
N LYS A 27 32.28 -15.80 10.53
CA LYS A 27 31.87 -14.39 10.51
C LYS A 27 30.67 -14.16 9.60
N MET A 28 30.70 -14.69 8.38
CA MET A 28 29.56 -14.64 7.44
C MET A 28 28.31 -15.32 8.01
N LYS A 29 28.44 -16.46 8.69
CA LYS A 29 27.30 -17.13 9.35
C LYS A 29 26.70 -16.27 10.47
N ALA A 30 27.54 -15.55 11.23
CA ALA A 30 27.07 -14.64 12.26
C ALA A 30 26.30 -13.45 11.66
N GLU A 31 26.81 -12.85 10.58
CA GLU A 31 26.11 -11.77 9.87
C GLU A 31 24.81 -12.27 9.23
N LEU A 32 24.80 -13.46 8.63
CA LEU A 32 23.58 -14.09 8.09
C LEU A 32 22.53 -14.31 9.19
N LYS A 33 22.94 -14.69 10.41
CA LYS A 33 22.04 -14.85 11.56
C LYS A 33 21.41 -13.50 11.95
N LYS A 34 22.21 -12.42 11.98
CA LYS A 34 21.72 -11.05 12.25
C LYS A 34 20.74 -10.56 11.18
N VAL A 35 21.05 -10.77 9.90
CA VAL A 35 20.18 -10.39 8.78
C VAL A 35 18.85 -11.15 8.84
N LYS A 36 18.86 -12.46 9.11
CA LYS A 36 17.64 -13.26 9.27
C LYS A 36 16.76 -12.76 10.42
N ALA A 37 17.36 -12.37 11.55
CA ALA A 37 16.62 -11.79 12.67
C ALA A 37 15.95 -10.46 12.29
N LYS A 38 16.69 -9.56 11.63
CA LYS A 38 16.13 -8.28 11.12
C LYS A 38 15.01 -8.50 10.09
N LEU A 39 15.17 -9.48 9.20
CA LEU A 39 14.13 -9.83 8.24
C LEU A 39 12.85 -10.35 8.92
N ALA A 40 12.99 -11.13 9.99
CA ALA A 40 11.84 -11.62 10.76
C ALA A 40 11.09 -10.47 11.44
N THR A 41 11.81 -9.50 12.02
CA THR A 41 11.20 -8.31 12.64
C THR A 41 10.51 -7.41 11.62
N GLU A 42 11.10 -7.20 10.44
CA GLU A 42 10.47 -6.39 9.39
C GLU A 42 9.23 -7.09 8.82
N LYS A 43 9.26 -8.41 8.66
CA LYS A 43 8.08 -9.19 8.25
C LYS A 43 6.94 -9.09 9.26
N SER A 44 7.23 -9.13 10.57
CA SER A 44 6.19 -9.01 11.60
C SER A 44 5.60 -7.60 11.64
N LYS A 45 6.43 -6.55 11.53
CA LYS A 45 5.95 -5.16 11.36
C LYS A 45 5.09 -4.99 10.11
N GLY A 46 5.52 -5.52 8.97
CA GLY A 46 4.75 -5.47 7.72
C GLY A 46 3.40 -6.19 7.82
N ARG A 47 3.30 -7.31 8.56
CA ARG A 47 2.02 -7.98 8.83
C ARG A 47 1.08 -7.12 9.68
N LYS A 48 1.60 -6.47 10.73
CA LYS A 48 0.81 -5.56 11.58
C LYS A 48 0.30 -4.35 10.77
N ALA A 49 1.18 -3.66 10.06
CA ALA A 49 0.82 -2.52 9.23
C ALA A 49 -0.23 -2.88 8.16
N LYS A 50 -0.15 -4.07 7.55
CA LYS A 50 -1.18 -4.55 6.61
C LYS A 50 -2.53 -4.78 7.28
N LYS A 51 -2.55 -5.28 8.51
CA LYS A 51 -3.79 -5.51 9.26
C LYS A 51 -4.45 -4.18 9.62
N GLU A 52 -3.67 -3.25 10.16
CA GLU A 52 -4.11 -1.88 10.47
C GLU A 52 -4.63 -1.19 9.21
N HIS A 53 -3.87 -1.22 8.11
CA HIS A 53 -4.31 -0.65 6.84
C HIS A 53 -5.61 -1.27 6.33
N LYS A 54 -5.77 -2.60 6.43
CA LYS A 54 -7.01 -3.28 6.03
C LYS A 54 -8.22 -2.80 6.84
N GLU A 55 -8.04 -2.57 8.13
CA GLU A 55 -9.08 -2.07 9.03
C GLU A 55 -9.42 -0.62 8.72
N THR A 56 -8.42 0.25 8.55
CA THR A 56 -8.63 1.65 8.15
C THR A 56 -9.37 1.76 6.81
N VAL A 57 -8.99 0.95 5.82
CA VAL A 57 -9.65 0.94 4.51
C VAL A 57 -11.11 0.48 4.63
N ARG A 58 -11.41 -0.46 5.53
CA ARG A 58 -12.79 -0.89 5.77
C ARG A 58 -13.63 0.24 6.37
N VAL A 59 -13.13 0.91 7.40
CA VAL A 59 -13.83 2.04 8.04
C VAL A 59 -14.11 3.15 7.04
N LEU A 60 -13.10 3.55 6.25
CA LEU A 60 -13.26 4.60 5.22
C LEU A 60 -14.27 4.22 4.13
N LYS A 61 -14.40 2.92 3.84
CA LYS A 61 -15.40 2.44 2.88
C LYS A 61 -16.81 2.54 3.43
N ASP A 62 -17.01 2.11 4.68
CA ASP A 62 -18.31 2.19 5.36
C ASP A 62 -18.75 3.65 5.54
N GLU A 63 -17.83 4.55 5.91
CA GLU A 63 -18.07 6.00 5.98
C GLU A 63 -18.47 6.58 4.61
N LYS A 64 -17.76 6.23 3.53
CA LYS A 64 -18.11 6.67 2.18
C LYS A 64 -19.53 6.23 1.79
N GLU A 65 -19.89 4.98 2.05
CA GLU A 65 -21.23 4.46 1.74
C GLU A 65 -22.31 5.24 2.51
N SER A 66 -22.07 5.57 3.79
CA SER A 66 -23.01 6.40 4.57
C SER A 66 -23.18 7.82 4.01
N ILE A 67 -22.09 8.44 3.55
CA ILE A 67 -22.11 9.77 2.94
C ILE A 67 -22.90 9.75 1.63
N ASP A 68 -22.67 8.71 0.81
CA ASP A 68 -23.38 8.54 -0.47
C ASP A 68 -24.89 8.34 -0.24
N LEU A 69 -25.29 7.59 0.79
CA LEU A 69 -26.71 7.42 1.17
C LEU A 69 -27.37 8.75 1.58
N ILE A 70 -26.70 9.55 2.41
CA ILE A 70 -27.20 10.87 2.82
C ILE A 70 -27.37 11.77 1.60
N ARG A 71 -26.36 11.82 0.72
CA ARG A 71 -26.39 12.64 -0.51
C ARG A 71 -27.54 12.24 -1.44
N ASN A 72 -27.75 10.95 -1.64
CA ASN A 72 -28.83 10.45 -2.48
C ASN A 72 -30.22 10.81 -1.91
N LYS A 73 -30.37 10.75 -0.58
CA LYS A 73 -31.60 11.17 0.09
C LYS A 73 -31.85 12.68 -0.10
N GLU A 74 -30.85 13.52 0.12
CA GLU A 74 -30.96 14.97 -0.10
C GLU A 74 -31.33 15.32 -1.55
N LEU A 75 -30.77 14.60 -2.52
CA LEU A 75 -31.08 14.80 -3.93
C LEU A 75 -32.54 14.43 -4.25
N THR A 76 -33.03 13.36 -3.63
CA THR A 76 -34.42 12.90 -3.79
C THR A 76 -35.39 13.93 -3.19
N GLU A 77 -35.12 14.41 -1.96
CA GLU A 77 -35.92 15.45 -1.32
C GLU A 77 -35.90 16.79 -2.08
N ALA A 78 -34.75 17.16 -2.66
CA ALA A 78 -34.63 18.38 -3.46
C ALA A 78 -35.50 18.27 -4.73
N LEU A 79 -35.52 17.11 -5.39
CA LEU A 79 -36.35 16.86 -6.56
C LEU A 79 -37.85 16.91 -6.22
N GLU A 80 -38.26 16.30 -5.10
CA GLU A 80 -39.65 16.36 -4.60
C GLU A 80 -40.09 17.79 -4.28
N LYS A 81 -39.19 18.62 -3.76
CA LYS A 81 -39.44 20.04 -3.46
C LYS A 81 -39.34 20.95 -4.68
N GLY A 82 -39.09 20.42 -5.88
CA GLY A 82 -38.94 21.19 -7.11
C GLY A 82 -37.66 22.05 -7.17
N LEU A 83 -36.66 21.76 -6.33
CA LEU A 83 -35.36 22.43 -6.38
C LEU A 83 -34.52 21.83 -7.52
N ASN A 84 -34.03 22.68 -8.42
CA ASN A 84 -33.12 22.30 -9.49
C ASN A 84 -31.68 22.08 -8.98
N LYS A 85 -31.47 21.13 -8.06
CA LYS A 85 -30.11 20.67 -7.69
C LYS A 85 -29.54 19.89 -8.88
N LYS A 86 -28.36 20.26 -9.36
CA LYS A 86 -27.74 19.71 -10.59
C LYS A 86 -26.49 18.90 -10.22
N PRO A 87 -26.59 17.59 -9.98
CA PRO A 87 -25.45 16.76 -9.55
C PRO A 87 -24.24 16.83 -10.50
N TRP A 88 -24.49 17.03 -11.80
CA TRP A 88 -23.45 17.16 -12.83
C TRP A 88 -22.63 18.46 -12.75
N LYS A 89 -23.03 19.42 -11.90
CA LYS A 89 -22.26 20.63 -11.61
C LYS A 89 -21.28 20.45 -10.45
N GLU A 90 -21.26 19.30 -9.80
CA GLU A 90 -20.42 19.03 -8.64
C GLU A 90 -19.35 17.98 -8.98
N CYS A 91 -18.23 18.05 -8.28
CA CYS A 91 -17.18 17.04 -8.38
C CYS A 91 -17.63 15.70 -7.77
N GLU A 92 -17.45 14.60 -8.49
CA GLU A 92 -17.80 13.24 -8.02
C GLU A 92 -16.92 12.74 -6.85
N MET A 93 -15.82 13.44 -6.54
CA MET A 93 -14.91 13.09 -5.42
C MET A 93 -15.10 13.93 -4.17
N CYS A 94 -15.28 15.25 -4.30
CA CYS A 94 -15.40 16.16 -3.16
C CYS A 94 -16.79 16.75 -2.98
N PHE A 95 -17.71 16.50 -3.92
CA PHE A 95 -19.10 16.95 -3.89
C PHE A 95 -19.28 18.47 -3.78
N LEU A 96 -18.25 19.23 -4.17
CA LEU A 96 -18.31 20.68 -4.26
C LEU A 96 -18.67 21.09 -5.69
N GLU A 97 -19.45 22.18 -5.83
CA GLU A 97 -19.75 22.78 -7.13
C GLU A 97 -18.47 23.20 -7.85
N PHE A 98 -18.48 23.03 -9.17
CA PHE A 98 -17.40 23.47 -10.04
C PHE A 98 -17.37 25.01 -10.16
N GLU A 99 -16.17 25.53 -10.35
CA GLU A 99 -15.92 26.95 -10.57
C GLU A 99 -15.15 27.17 -11.87
N TYR A 100 -15.05 28.43 -12.27
CA TYR A 100 -14.37 28.83 -13.50
C TYR A 100 -12.84 28.91 -13.32
N ASP A 101 -12.38 29.13 -12.09
CA ASP A 101 -10.98 29.32 -11.73
C ASP A 101 -10.58 28.49 -10.48
N GLY A 102 -9.28 28.54 -10.16
CA GLY A 102 -8.71 27.82 -9.03
C GLY A 102 -8.75 26.29 -9.16
N ASP A 103 -8.89 25.62 -8.01
CA ASP A 103 -8.83 24.15 -7.94
C ASP A 103 -10.16 23.47 -8.27
N ARG A 104 -11.25 24.24 -8.40
CA ARG A 104 -12.61 23.73 -8.67
C ARG A 104 -12.98 23.70 -10.15
N ILE A 105 -12.01 23.92 -11.04
CA ILE A 105 -12.20 23.81 -12.49
C ILE A 105 -12.52 22.36 -12.88
N PRO A 106 -13.63 22.09 -13.60
CA PRO A 106 -14.00 20.75 -14.02
C PRO A 106 -13.06 20.22 -15.11
N LYS A 107 -12.68 18.95 -15.01
CA LYS A 107 -11.84 18.24 -15.96
C LYS A 107 -12.40 16.84 -16.17
N VAL A 108 -12.51 16.46 -17.45
CA VAL A 108 -13.05 15.17 -17.87
C VAL A 108 -11.89 14.19 -18.07
N LEU A 109 -11.94 13.03 -17.41
CA LEU A 109 -10.98 11.95 -17.64
C LEU A 109 -11.35 11.14 -18.89
N LYS A 110 -10.43 10.30 -19.38
CA LYS A 110 -10.65 9.48 -20.59
C LYS A 110 -11.86 8.55 -20.50
N CYS A 111 -12.24 8.12 -19.29
CA CYS A 111 -13.43 7.29 -19.05
C CYS A 111 -14.74 8.09 -19.00
N GLY A 112 -14.71 9.42 -19.17
CA GLY A 112 -15.89 10.29 -19.19
C GLY A 112 -16.29 10.90 -17.84
N HIS A 113 -15.74 10.41 -16.73
CA HIS A 113 -16.01 10.97 -15.40
C HIS A 113 -15.37 12.35 -15.22
N THR A 114 -16.07 13.25 -14.51
CA THR A 114 -15.66 14.65 -14.33
C THR A 114 -15.27 14.92 -12.88
N PHE A 115 -14.07 15.46 -12.68
CA PHE A 115 -13.55 15.84 -11.36
C PHE A 115 -12.97 17.25 -11.40
N CYS A 116 -12.88 17.90 -10.23
CA CYS A 116 -12.21 19.19 -10.15
C CYS A 116 -10.69 19.02 -10.26
N TRP A 117 -10.00 20.06 -10.74
CA TRP A 117 -8.55 20.05 -10.91
C TRP A 117 -7.81 19.66 -9.62
N GLY A 118 -8.18 20.22 -8.47
CA GLY A 118 -7.56 19.88 -7.19
C GLY A 118 -7.76 18.42 -6.78
N CYS A 119 -8.89 17.80 -7.16
CA CYS A 119 -9.09 16.37 -6.96
C CYS A 119 -8.22 15.53 -7.90
N ILE A 120 -8.09 15.93 -9.16
CA ILE A 120 -7.22 15.25 -10.12
C ILE A 120 -5.76 15.29 -9.69
N GLN A 121 -5.28 16.42 -9.16
CA GLN A 121 -3.92 16.53 -8.63
C GLN A 121 -3.65 15.51 -7.52
N LYS A 122 -4.64 15.21 -6.67
CA LYS A 122 -4.54 14.18 -5.63
C LYS A 122 -4.54 12.75 -6.20
N LEU A 123 -5.19 12.53 -7.34
CA LEU A 123 -5.20 11.23 -8.04
C LEU A 123 -3.96 11.00 -8.91
N ALA A 124 -3.31 12.08 -9.34
CA ALA A 124 -2.21 12.02 -10.28
C ALA A 124 -1.01 11.27 -9.67
N LYS A 125 -0.64 10.16 -10.30
CA LYS A 125 0.65 9.50 -10.08
C LYS A 125 1.62 9.95 -11.17
N THR A 126 2.91 9.68 -10.98
CA THR A 126 4.00 10.12 -11.87
C THR A 126 3.80 9.82 -13.36
N LYS A 127 3.00 8.81 -13.74
CA LYS A 127 2.81 8.41 -15.15
C LYS A 127 1.36 8.30 -15.60
N TYR A 128 0.39 8.31 -14.69
CA TYR A 128 -1.01 8.09 -15.04
C TYR A 128 -1.95 8.58 -13.95
N ILE A 129 -3.20 8.86 -14.34
CA ILE A 129 -4.33 9.07 -13.45
C ILE A 129 -5.26 7.87 -13.62
N ARG A 130 -5.68 7.25 -12.52
CA ARG A 130 -6.73 6.22 -12.51
C ARG A 130 -8.01 6.86 -11.96
N CYS A 131 -9.12 6.71 -12.69
CA CYS A 131 -10.42 7.17 -12.22
C CYS A 131 -10.86 6.34 -10.99
N PRO A 132 -11.34 6.97 -9.91
CA PRO A 132 -11.90 6.27 -8.75
C PRO A 132 -13.23 5.56 -9.06
N ASN A 133 -13.91 5.99 -10.12
CA ASN A 133 -15.23 5.51 -10.53
C ASN A 133 -15.15 4.58 -11.76
N ASP A 134 -13.95 4.30 -12.28
CA ASP A 134 -13.74 3.19 -13.23
C ASP A 134 -13.75 1.86 -12.47
N GLY A 135 -14.65 0.95 -12.87
CA GLY A 135 -14.70 -0.44 -12.40
C GLY A 135 -13.58 -1.32 -12.95
#